data_AF-A0ABD3M6Z9-F1
#
_entry.id   AF-A0ABD3M6Z9-F1
#
_cell.length_a   1.000
_cell.length_b   1.000
_cell.length_c   1.000
_cell.angle_alpha   90.00
_cell.angle_beta   90.00
_cell.angle_gamma   90.00
#
_symmetry.space_group_name_H-M   'P 1'
#
loop_
_entity.id
_entity.type
_entity.pdbx_description
1 polymer ?
#
loop_
_entity_poly.entity_id
_entity_poly.type
_entity_poly.pdbx_seq_one_letter_code
_entity_poly.pdbx_strand_id
1 'polypeptide(L)'
;MRLSQFTARVILFLSSREVDDVCAFVYFQFAPPMTCRCGGSRKIQYDAHRKNSLQREKRNSFQIVRKSLSSSMKQDDDDANNRFLIEELPLNQIFQRAVVLQRSGERSGSLEEYKQFLKVAESHDVDPTLYAEVHANMGAIYAMQGKGSETTTDVKIQLRLQAKESFQMAVKYRPSLGSAWVNLALLVLAEGKELGNSVTEQSQVMNSLKEARQCCERALGMDNEDERSRSLANKLIGDIDTMIRHLK
;
A
#
# COMPACT_ATOMS: atom_id res chain seq x y z
N MET A 1 20.41 -17.48 3.62
CA MET A 1 19.95 -16.30 4.38
C MET A 1 18.44 -16.40 4.57
N ARG A 2 17.91 -16.26 5.78
CA ARG A 2 16.45 -16.18 5.99
C ARG A 2 16.02 -14.76 5.71
N LEU A 3 15.54 -14.47 4.50
CA LEU A 3 14.82 -13.24 4.20
C LEU A 3 13.53 -13.27 5.02
N SER A 4 13.48 -12.50 6.10
CA SER A 4 12.22 -12.16 6.75
C SER A 4 11.32 -11.51 5.70
N GLN A 5 10.12 -12.05 5.48
CA GLN A 5 9.17 -11.48 4.54
C GLN A 5 8.99 -9.98 4.81
N PHE A 6 9.09 -9.15 3.77
CA PHE A 6 8.84 -7.71 3.87
C PHE A 6 7.33 -7.51 4.02
N THR A 7 6.86 -7.39 5.25
CA THR A 7 5.44 -7.25 5.53
C THR A 7 5.09 -5.85 6.02
N ALA A 8 4.42 -5.07 5.18
CA ALA A 8 3.73 -3.83 5.54
C ALA A 8 2.55 -3.66 4.58
N ARG A 9 1.32 -3.76 5.08
CA ARG A 9 0.13 -3.79 4.24
C ARG A 9 -0.64 -2.47 4.33
N VAL A 10 -1.01 -1.95 3.16
CA VAL A 10 -1.92 -0.81 3.05
C VAL A 10 -3.22 -1.26 2.42
N ILE A 11 -4.31 -1.08 3.17
CA ILE A 11 -5.66 -1.25 2.64
C ILE A 11 -6.27 0.14 2.49
N LEU A 12 -6.68 0.46 1.27
CA LEU A 12 -7.50 1.63 1.00
C LEU A 12 -8.92 1.32 1.50
N PHE A 13 -9.50 2.16 2.34
CA PHE A 13 -10.88 2.02 2.82
C PHE A 13 -11.77 3.09 2.20
N LEU A 14 -12.94 2.73 1.68
CA LEU A 14 -14.02 3.69 1.46
C LEU A 14 -14.69 4.01 2.81
N SER A 15 -14.60 5.26 3.25
CA SER A 15 -15.35 5.81 4.38
C SER A 15 -16.84 5.84 4.02
N SER A 16 -17.67 5.25 4.86
CA SER A 16 -19.12 5.08 4.61
C SER A 16 -19.96 6.34 4.85
N ARG A 17 -19.37 7.54 4.83
CA ARG A 17 -20.12 8.80 4.99
C ARG A 17 -20.34 9.59 3.71
N GLU A 18 -19.58 9.30 2.67
CA GLU A 18 -19.77 9.81 1.31
C GLU A 18 -18.90 8.91 0.41
N VAL A 19 -19.35 8.61 -0.81
CA VAL A 19 -18.58 7.82 -1.80
C VAL A 19 -17.34 8.61 -2.31
N ASP A 20 -16.97 9.69 -1.63
CA ASP A 20 -15.89 10.61 -1.97
C ASP A 20 -14.62 10.35 -1.13
N ASP A 21 -14.76 9.74 0.05
CA ASP A 21 -13.66 9.54 0.98
C ASP A 21 -13.14 8.10 0.99
N VAL A 22 -12.21 7.77 0.09
CA VAL A 22 -11.29 6.63 0.34
C VAL A 22 -10.22 7.08 1.34
N CYS A 23 -10.31 6.66 2.60
CA CYS A 23 -9.25 6.80 3.60
C CYS A 23 -8.31 5.60 3.55
N ALA A 24 -7.01 5.80 3.38
CA ALA A 24 -6.04 4.71 3.51
C ALA A 24 -5.73 4.45 4.99
N PHE A 25 -5.99 3.23 5.47
CA PHE A 25 -5.45 2.78 6.75
C PHE A 25 -4.29 1.82 6.49
N VAL A 26 -3.07 2.29 6.80
CA VAL A 26 -1.88 1.43 6.83
C VAL A 26 -1.98 0.55 8.07
N TYR A 27 -2.08 -0.77 7.88
CA TYR A 27 -2.11 -1.73 8.97
C TYR A 27 -0.85 -2.58 8.98
N PHE A 28 -0.16 -2.58 10.11
CA PHE A 28 1.00 -3.43 10.33
C PHE A 28 0.55 -4.76 10.94
N GLN A 29 0.73 -5.84 10.17
CA GLN A 29 0.88 -7.17 10.75
C GLN A 29 2.38 -7.45 10.75
N PHE A 30 3.04 -7.21 11.88
CA PHE A 30 4.34 -7.82 12.11
C PHE A 30 4.09 -9.32 12.20
N ALA A 31 4.68 -10.11 11.29
CA ALA A 31 4.81 -11.54 11.57
C ALA A 31 5.57 -11.65 12.92
N PRO A 32 4.98 -12.25 13.97
CA PRO A 32 5.72 -12.43 15.20
C PRO A 32 6.97 -13.27 14.87
N PRO A 33 8.14 -12.99 15.47
CA PRO A 33 9.23 -13.95 15.41
C PRO A 33 8.67 -15.26 15.97
N MET A 34 8.81 -16.35 15.22
CA MET A 34 8.48 -17.70 15.67
C MET A 34 9.23 -17.96 16.98
N THR A 35 8.56 -17.70 18.09
CA THR A 35 9.02 -17.99 19.43
C THR A 35 8.11 -19.08 19.96
N CYS A 36 8.76 -20.16 20.40
CA CYS A 36 8.17 -21.42 20.79
C CYS A 36 7.00 -21.27 21.77
N ARG A 37 6.04 -22.20 21.63
CA ARG A 37 4.99 -22.53 22.61
C ARG A 37 5.55 -22.53 24.03
N CYS A 38 4.93 -21.76 24.91
CA CYS A 38 4.62 -22.13 26.30
C CYS A 38 3.31 -21.43 26.68
N GLY A 39 2.34 -22.20 27.18
CA GLY A 39 0.99 -21.74 27.46
C GLY A 39 0.87 -20.85 28.70
N GLY A 40 -0.31 -20.23 28.86
CA GLY A 40 -0.68 -19.57 30.11
C GLY A 40 -1.67 -18.43 29.90
N SER A 41 -2.95 -18.72 30.12
CA SER A 41 -4.04 -17.75 30.22
C SER A 41 -3.75 -16.65 31.25
N ARG A 42 -3.98 -15.38 30.89
CA ARG A 42 -4.45 -14.34 31.83
C ARG A 42 -4.92 -13.08 31.07
N LYS A 43 -6.23 -12.79 31.18
CA LYS A 43 -6.85 -11.49 30.91
C LYS A 43 -6.35 -10.47 31.93
N ILE A 44 -5.71 -9.37 31.52
CA ILE A 44 -5.50 -8.18 32.36
C ILE A 44 -5.55 -6.91 31.49
N GLN A 45 -6.30 -5.90 31.97
CA GLN A 45 -6.48 -4.54 31.45
C GLN A 45 -5.18 -3.86 30.99
N TYR A 46 -5.17 -3.29 29.77
CA TYR A 46 -4.09 -2.41 29.30
C TYR A 46 -4.62 -1.31 28.34
N ASP A 47 -5.38 -0.35 28.86
CA ASP A 47 -5.82 0.85 28.12
C ASP A 47 -5.55 2.14 28.90
N ALA A 48 -4.27 2.53 29.00
CA ALA A 48 -3.88 3.91 29.34
C ALA A 48 -2.41 4.22 28.98
N HIS A 49 -1.49 3.26 29.11
CA HIS A 49 -0.05 3.52 28.91
C HIS A 49 0.42 3.57 27.44
N ARG A 50 -0.40 3.10 26.49
CA ARG A 50 -0.03 3.00 25.06
C ARG A 50 0.07 4.34 24.34
N LYS A 51 -0.60 5.40 24.82
CA LYS A 51 -0.56 6.72 24.18
C LYS A 51 0.77 7.45 24.41
N ASN A 52 1.41 7.24 25.57
CA ASN A 52 2.68 7.90 25.91
C ASN A 52 3.90 7.20 25.29
N SER A 53 3.89 5.86 25.14
CA SER A 53 4.98 5.15 24.45
C SER A 53 5.03 5.47 22.96
N LEU A 54 3.87 5.51 22.28
CA LEU A 54 3.78 5.89 20.86
C LEU A 54 4.21 7.34 20.58
N GLN A 55 3.98 8.29 21.51
CA GLN A 55 4.48 9.66 21.35
C GLN A 55 5.99 9.77 21.59
N ARG A 56 6.55 9.01 22.54
CA ARG A 56 7.98 9.01 22.83
C ARG A 56 8.79 8.32 21.73
N GLU A 57 8.24 7.26 21.15
CA GLU A 57 8.81 6.54 20.02
C GLU A 57 8.74 7.36 18.72
N LYS A 58 7.65 8.12 18.50
CA LYS A 58 7.59 9.16 17.47
C LYS A 58 8.69 10.21 17.66
N ARG A 59 8.90 10.75 18.87
CA ARG A 59 9.98 11.74 19.10
C ARG A 59 11.38 11.19 18.82
N ASN A 60 11.65 9.93 19.19
CA ASN A 60 12.97 9.32 18.99
C ASN A 60 13.23 8.98 17.52
N SER A 61 12.24 8.47 16.78
CA SER A 61 12.38 8.20 15.34
C SER A 61 12.55 9.50 14.53
N PHE A 62 11.88 10.59 14.91
CA PHE A 62 12.09 11.92 14.32
C PHE A 62 13.48 12.50 14.61
N GLN A 63 14.09 12.24 15.78
CA GLN A 63 15.44 12.72 16.10
C GLN A 63 16.55 11.96 15.36
N ILE A 64 16.39 10.65 15.17
CA ILE A 64 17.39 9.83 14.44
C ILE A 64 17.43 10.27 12.97
N VAL A 65 16.27 10.48 12.33
CA VAL A 65 16.19 10.93 10.92
C VAL A 65 16.77 12.33 10.73
N ARG A 66 16.54 13.27 11.67
CA ARG A 66 17.13 14.62 11.59
C ARG A 66 18.65 14.63 11.70
N LYS A 67 19.23 13.75 12.53
CA LYS A 67 20.68 13.67 12.74
C LYS A 67 21.41 13.09 11.52
N SER A 68 20.74 12.22 10.75
CA SER A 68 21.24 11.71 9.48
C SER A 68 21.16 12.73 8.34
N LEU A 69 20.15 13.62 8.35
CA LEU A 69 19.96 14.65 7.32
C LEU A 69 20.79 15.92 7.54
N SER A 70 21.25 16.20 8.77
CA SER A 70 21.99 17.44 9.09
C SER A 70 23.51 17.37 8.92
N SER A 71 24.06 16.28 8.37
CA SER A 71 25.52 16.10 8.24
C SER A 71 26.12 16.48 6.87
N SER A 72 25.35 17.04 5.94
CA SER A 72 25.87 17.52 4.64
C SER A 72 25.66 19.01 4.47
N MET A 73 26.50 19.80 5.14
CA MET A 73 26.86 21.15 4.72
C MET A 73 28.38 21.27 4.75
N LYS A 74 29.01 20.83 3.67
CA LYS A 74 30.28 21.37 3.18
C LYS A 74 30.19 21.40 1.66
N GLN A 75 30.12 22.61 1.12
CA GLN A 75 30.47 22.89 -0.27
C GLN A 75 31.97 22.65 -0.39
N ASP A 76 32.36 21.80 -1.32
CA ASP A 76 33.65 21.90 -2.02
C ASP A 76 33.41 21.32 -3.43
N ASP A 77 33.67 22.16 -4.42
CA ASP A 77 33.62 21.86 -5.85
C ASP A 77 34.65 20.77 -6.17
N ASP A 78 34.22 19.65 -6.77
CA ASP A 78 35.05 18.83 -7.66
C ASP A 78 34.20 17.77 -8.40
N ASP A 79 34.04 18.04 -9.69
CA ASP A 79 33.33 17.28 -10.72
C ASP A 79 34.15 16.06 -11.15
N ALA A 80 34.05 14.92 -10.45
CA ALA A 80 34.61 13.64 -10.94
C ALA A 80 34.22 12.36 -10.16
N ASN A 81 33.50 12.40 -9.03
CA ASN A 81 33.49 11.23 -8.12
C ASN A 81 32.12 10.77 -7.59
N ASN A 82 31.02 11.08 -8.28
CA ASN A 82 29.71 10.54 -7.92
C ASN A 82 29.43 9.13 -8.48
N ARG A 83 30.48 8.31 -8.68
CA ARG A 83 30.38 6.87 -8.41
C ARG A 83 30.39 6.71 -6.89
N PHE A 84 29.37 7.26 -6.24
CA PHE A 84 29.12 7.02 -4.84
C PHE A 84 29.01 5.51 -4.71
N LEU A 85 29.98 4.93 -4.00
CA LEU A 85 29.94 3.54 -3.56
C LEU A 85 28.50 3.28 -3.13
N ILE A 86 27.81 2.41 -3.88
CA ILE A 86 26.55 1.84 -3.42
C ILE A 86 26.99 1.06 -2.18
N GLU A 87 27.01 1.74 -1.04
CA GLU A 87 26.97 1.07 0.24
C GLU A 87 25.66 0.30 0.16
N GLU A 88 25.75 -1.00 -0.18
CA GLU A 88 24.61 -1.86 -0.47
C GLU A 88 23.78 -1.95 0.80
N LEU A 89 22.90 -0.97 0.98
CA LEU A 89 21.97 -0.94 2.08
C LEU A 89 21.15 -2.22 1.97
N PRO A 90 21.12 -3.05 3.02
CA PRO A 90 20.35 -4.28 2.98
C PRO A 90 18.89 -3.96 2.68
N LEU A 91 18.24 -4.76 1.83
CA LEU A 91 16.86 -4.56 1.36
C LEU A 91 15.87 -4.21 2.50
N ASN A 92 16.06 -4.81 3.68
CA ASN A 92 15.26 -4.51 4.87
C ASN A 92 15.36 -3.05 5.34
N GLN A 93 16.55 -2.45 5.29
CA GLN A 93 16.71 -1.04 5.68
C GLN A 93 16.05 -0.10 4.66
N ILE A 94 16.19 -0.38 3.35
CA ILE A 94 15.53 0.39 2.29
C ILE A 94 14.01 0.32 2.47
N PHE A 95 13.46 -0.89 2.67
CA PHE A 95 12.04 -1.09 2.91
C PHE A 95 11.53 -0.35 4.16
N GLN A 96 12.25 -0.47 5.28
CA GLN A 96 11.87 0.22 6.52
C GLN A 96 11.87 1.74 6.36
N ARG A 97 12.86 2.32 5.66
CA ARG A 97 12.89 3.75 5.34
C ARG A 97 11.69 4.16 4.49
N ALA A 98 11.40 3.41 3.43
CA ALA A 98 10.24 3.65 2.56
C ALA A 98 8.92 3.69 3.36
N VAL A 99 8.74 2.73 4.28
CA VAL A 99 7.57 2.64 5.16
C VAL A 99 7.50 3.82 6.14
N VAL A 100 8.63 4.24 6.72
CA VAL A 100 8.67 5.39 7.64
C VAL A 100 8.28 6.69 6.91
N LEU A 101 8.82 6.92 5.71
CA LEU A 101 8.46 8.07 4.88
C LEU A 101 6.98 8.04 4.49
N GLN A 102 6.47 6.88 4.09
CA GLN A 102 5.05 6.72 3.77
C GLN A 102 4.15 7.14 4.93
N ARG A 103 4.52 6.76 6.16
CA ARG A 103 3.76 7.08 7.38
C ARG A 103 3.90 8.51 7.85
N SER A 104 5.01 9.18 7.53
CA SER A 104 5.19 10.61 7.84
C SER A 104 4.42 11.51 6.88
N GLY A 105 3.85 10.94 5.80
CA GLY A 105 3.17 11.68 4.74
C GLY A 105 4.13 12.12 3.63
N GLU A 106 5.43 11.80 3.75
CA GLU A 106 6.42 12.01 2.71
C GLU A 106 6.24 10.92 1.65
N ARG A 107 5.37 11.19 0.67
CA ARG A 107 4.94 10.20 -0.34
C ARG A 107 5.97 10.04 -1.46
N SER A 108 6.62 11.14 -1.86
CA SER A 108 7.54 11.18 -2.99
C SER A 108 8.85 10.43 -2.70
N GLY A 109 9.50 10.72 -1.57
CA GLY A 109 10.68 9.98 -1.12
C GLY A 109 10.35 8.56 -0.70
N SER A 110 9.16 8.27 -0.16
CA SER A 110 8.70 6.88 0.02
C SER A 110 8.69 6.08 -1.29
N LEU A 111 8.15 6.67 -2.38
CA LEU A 111 8.19 6.04 -3.70
C LEU A 111 9.63 5.86 -4.21
N GLU A 112 10.52 6.82 -3.94
CA GLU A 112 11.92 6.72 -4.35
C GLU A 112 12.64 5.56 -3.63
N GLU A 113 12.43 5.40 -2.32
CA GLU A 113 12.96 4.26 -1.58
C GLU A 113 12.40 2.93 -2.08
N TYR A 114 11.10 2.85 -2.40
CA TYR A 114 10.52 1.62 -2.96
C TYR A 114 11.07 1.31 -4.36
N LYS A 115 11.32 2.30 -5.22
CA LYS A 115 11.97 2.08 -6.52
C LYS A 115 13.41 1.59 -6.35
N GLN A 116 14.16 2.18 -5.42
CA GLN A 116 15.51 1.74 -5.09
C GLN A 116 15.49 0.31 -4.53
N PHE A 117 14.51 -0.03 -3.69
CA PHE A 117 14.32 -1.40 -3.21
C PHE A 117 14.16 -2.38 -4.39
N LEU A 118 13.26 -2.08 -5.33
CA LEU A 118 12.99 -2.96 -6.48
C LEU A 118 14.24 -3.14 -7.34
N LYS A 119 14.96 -2.05 -7.62
CA LYS A 119 16.23 -2.09 -8.37
C LYS A 119 17.27 -3.02 -7.73
N VAL A 120 17.43 -2.94 -6.40
CA VAL A 120 18.38 -3.79 -5.66
C VAL A 120 17.87 -5.23 -5.57
N ALA A 121 16.56 -5.45 -5.41
CA ALA A 121 15.98 -6.78 -5.34
C ALA A 121 16.13 -7.53 -6.67
N GLU A 122 15.86 -6.85 -7.79
CA GLU A 122 15.99 -7.39 -9.14
C GLU A 122 17.47 -7.67 -9.49
N SER A 123 18.40 -6.78 -9.09
CA SER A 123 19.83 -7.00 -9.36
C SER A 123 20.42 -8.18 -8.61
N HIS A 124 19.77 -8.61 -7.51
CA HIS A 124 20.18 -9.73 -6.67
C HIS A 124 19.33 -10.99 -6.88
N ASP A 125 18.50 -11.03 -7.93
CA ASP A 125 17.63 -12.16 -8.27
C ASP A 125 16.77 -12.63 -7.07
N VAL A 126 16.26 -11.66 -6.30
CA VAL A 126 15.35 -11.95 -5.19
C VAL A 126 14.02 -12.42 -5.77
N ASP A 127 13.47 -13.50 -5.21
CA ASP A 127 12.15 -14.01 -5.61
C ASP A 127 11.08 -12.89 -5.55
N PRO A 128 10.40 -12.58 -6.68
CA PRO A 128 9.37 -11.54 -6.74
C PRO A 128 8.21 -11.71 -5.76
N THR A 129 7.91 -12.95 -5.35
CA THR A 129 6.87 -13.23 -4.35
C THR A 129 7.18 -12.56 -3.00
N LEU A 130 8.47 -12.36 -2.68
CA LEU A 130 8.93 -11.77 -1.42
C LEU A 130 8.79 -10.25 -1.37
N TYR A 131 8.68 -9.59 -2.52
CA TYR A 131 8.50 -8.14 -2.61
C TYR A 131 7.21 -7.70 -3.29
N ALA A 132 6.25 -8.60 -3.50
CA ALA A 132 4.92 -8.27 -3.98
C ALA A 132 4.22 -7.16 -3.15
N GLU A 133 4.49 -7.10 -1.84
CA GLU A 133 3.95 -6.05 -0.96
C GLU A 133 4.51 -4.66 -1.26
N VAL A 134 5.72 -4.55 -1.82
CA VAL A 134 6.31 -3.27 -2.25
C VAL A 134 5.46 -2.64 -3.35
N HIS A 135 5.09 -3.45 -4.36
CA HIS A 135 4.19 -3.01 -5.42
C HIS A 135 2.81 -2.61 -4.88
N ALA A 136 2.25 -3.36 -3.92
CA ALA A 136 0.98 -2.97 -3.29
C ALA A 136 1.09 -1.61 -2.55
N ASN A 137 2.21 -1.36 -1.87
CA ASN A 137 2.42 -0.10 -1.16
C ASN A 137 2.63 1.08 -2.12
N MET A 138 3.38 0.90 -3.20
CA MET A 138 3.50 1.89 -4.28
C MET A 138 2.13 2.22 -4.87
N GLY A 139 1.32 1.20 -5.18
CA GLY A 139 -0.02 1.38 -5.72
C GLY A 139 -0.93 2.19 -4.79
N ALA A 140 -0.84 1.94 -3.48
CA ALA A 140 -1.56 2.72 -2.49
C ALA A 140 -1.08 4.19 -2.45
N ILE A 141 0.22 4.44 -2.57
CA ILE A 141 0.76 5.82 -2.60
C ILE A 141 0.25 6.57 -3.83
N TYR A 142 0.31 5.96 -5.01
CA TYR A 142 -0.20 6.57 -6.24
C TYR A 142 -1.70 6.89 -6.13
N ALA A 143 -2.50 5.95 -5.62
CA ALA A 143 -3.92 6.17 -5.37
C ALA A 143 -4.20 7.32 -4.38
N MET A 144 -3.37 7.47 -3.34
CA MET A 144 -3.48 8.57 -2.39
C MET A 144 -3.06 9.92 -2.98
N GLN A 145 -2.07 9.95 -3.88
CA GLN A 145 -1.65 11.18 -4.56
C GLN A 145 -2.72 11.67 -5.54
N GLY A 146 -3.39 10.75 -6.26
CA GLY A 146 -4.45 11.11 -7.22
C GLY A 146 -5.71 11.72 -6.58
N LYS A 147 -5.80 11.71 -5.25
CA LYS A 147 -6.91 12.31 -4.49
C LYS A 147 -6.69 13.76 -4.09
N GLY A 148 -5.48 14.30 -4.24
CA GLY A 148 -5.19 15.68 -3.87
C GLY A 148 -6.11 16.67 -4.60
N SER A 149 -6.62 17.66 -3.87
CA SER A 149 -7.49 18.72 -4.43
C SER A 149 -6.78 19.58 -5.48
N GLU A 150 -5.44 19.60 -5.46
CA GLU A 150 -4.61 20.42 -6.34
C GLU A 150 -4.16 19.69 -7.63
N THR A 151 -4.55 18.42 -7.82
CA THR A 151 -4.09 17.61 -8.95
C THR A 151 -5.00 17.80 -10.17
N THR A 152 -4.40 18.08 -11.34
CA THR A 152 -5.14 18.18 -12.61
C THR A 152 -5.74 16.83 -13.02
N THR A 153 -6.80 16.84 -13.83
CA THR A 153 -7.48 15.62 -14.29
C THR A 153 -6.51 14.63 -14.95
N ASP A 154 -5.62 15.11 -15.81
CA ASP A 154 -4.65 14.25 -16.51
C ASP A 154 -3.67 13.56 -15.55
N VAL A 155 -3.18 14.31 -14.55
CA VAL A 155 -2.28 13.75 -13.53
C VAL A 155 -3.03 12.76 -12.63
N LYS A 156 -4.31 13.00 -12.31
CA LYS A 156 -5.14 12.04 -11.57
C LYS A 156 -5.31 10.73 -12.34
N ILE A 157 -5.58 10.80 -13.65
CA ILE A 157 -5.67 9.63 -14.52
C ILE A 157 -4.34 8.88 -14.53
N GLN A 158 -3.22 9.60 -14.71
CA GLN A 158 -1.88 8.99 -14.71
C GLN A 158 -1.56 8.28 -13.39
N LEU A 159 -1.81 8.94 -12.25
CA LEU A 159 -1.60 8.34 -10.93
C LEU A 159 -2.50 7.12 -10.71
N ARG A 160 -3.74 7.14 -11.21
CA ARG A 160 -4.63 5.98 -11.15
C ARG A 160 -4.11 4.82 -12.00
N LEU A 161 -3.58 5.09 -13.20
CA LEU A 161 -2.96 4.07 -14.05
C LEU A 161 -1.75 3.44 -13.37
N GLN A 162 -0.86 4.26 -12.79
CA GLN A 162 0.29 3.78 -12.01
C GLN A 162 -0.14 2.95 -10.79
N ALA A 163 -1.23 3.35 -10.13
CA ALA A 163 -1.78 2.59 -9.01
C ALA A 163 -2.29 1.21 -9.47
N LYS A 164 -3.06 1.17 -10.57
CA LYS A 164 -3.56 -0.08 -11.16
C LYS A 164 -2.41 -1.02 -11.55
N GLU A 165 -1.43 -0.52 -12.28
CA GLU A 165 -0.25 -1.28 -12.70
C GLU A 165 0.51 -1.86 -11.49
N SER A 166 0.72 -1.03 -10.46
CA SER A 166 1.39 -1.47 -9.24
C SER A 166 0.61 -2.59 -8.53
N PHE A 167 -0.71 -2.47 -8.37
CA PHE A 167 -1.48 -3.55 -7.76
C PHE A 167 -1.55 -4.80 -8.66
N GLN A 168 -1.60 -4.64 -9.98
CA GLN A 168 -1.52 -5.76 -10.94
C GLN A 168 -0.20 -6.53 -10.80
N MET A 169 0.92 -5.82 -10.65
CA MET A 169 2.21 -6.45 -10.36
C MET A 169 2.21 -7.18 -9.02
N ALA A 170 1.60 -6.61 -7.98
CA ALA A 170 1.49 -7.24 -6.68
C ALA A 170 0.72 -8.57 -6.75
N VAL A 171 -0.44 -8.61 -7.42
CA VAL A 171 -1.22 -9.85 -7.58
C VAL A 171 -0.62 -10.82 -8.59
N LYS A 172 0.16 -10.35 -9.56
CA LYS A 172 0.94 -11.19 -10.47
C LYS A 172 2.00 -11.98 -9.70
N TYR A 173 2.73 -11.32 -8.80
CA TYR A 173 3.76 -11.99 -7.99
C TYR A 173 3.18 -12.77 -6.81
N ARG A 174 2.08 -12.30 -6.21
CA ARG A 174 1.43 -12.99 -5.10
C ARG A 174 -0.09 -12.96 -5.26
N PRO A 175 -0.68 -13.93 -5.99
CA PRO A 175 -2.13 -13.98 -6.21
C PRO A 175 -2.97 -14.10 -4.93
N SER A 176 -2.39 -14.63 -3.84
CA SER A 176 -3.02 -14.72 -2.52
C SER A 176 -3.03 -13.40 -1.73
N LEU A 177 -2.41 -12.32 -2.25
CA LEU A 177 -2.38 -11.01 -1.60
C LEU A 177 -3.73 -10.30 -1.75
N GLY A 178 -4.71 -10.68 -0.92
CA GLY A 178 -6.07 -10.18 -1.03
C GLY A 178 -6.23 -8.66 -0.91
N SER A 179 -5.36 -7.99 -0.16
CA SER A 179 -5.38 -6.53 -0.04
C SER A 179 -5.14 -5.83 -1.39
N ALA A 180 -4.29 -6.39 -2.25
CA ALA A 180 -4.04 -5.84 -3.59
C ALA A 180 -5.25 -6.04 -4.51
N TRP A 181 -5.92 -7.19 -4.44
CA TRP A 181 -7.19 -7.41 -5.15
C TRP A 181 -8.30 -6.47 -4.72
N VAL A 182 -8.45 -6.23 -3.41
CA VAL A 182 -9.42 -5.27 -2.89
C VAL A 182 -9.12 -3.86 -3.36
N ASN A 183 -7.85 -3.44 -3.30
CA ASN A 183 -7.45 -2.12 -3.77
C ASN A 183 -7.67 -1.95 -5.30
N LEU A 184 -7.47 -3.00 -6.10
CA LEU A 184 -7.84 -3.00 -7.52
C LEU A 184 -9.34 -2.78 -7.71
N ALA A 185 -10.18 -3.52 -6.96
CA ALA A 185 -11.62 -3.35 -7.02
C ALA A 185 -12.03 -1.89 -6.74
N LEU A 186 -11.44 -1.28 -5.70
CA LEU A 186 -11.71 0.11 -5.34
C LEU A 186 -11.31 1.11 -6.44
N LEU A 187 -10.18 0.88 -7.13
CA LEU A 187 -9.76 1.73 -8.24
C LEU A 187 -10.71 1.61 -9.44
N VAL A 188 -11.17 0.39 -9.75
CA VAL A 188 -12.13 0.13 -10.84
C VAL A 188 -13.48 0.76 -10.55
N LEU A 189 -13.95 0.68 -9.29
CA LEU A 189 -15.19 1.36 -8.87
C LEU A 189 -15.08 2.88 -8.97
N ALA A 190 -13.93 3.45 -8.59
CA ALA A 190 -13.70 4.88 -8.69
C ALA A 190 -13.72 5.37 -10.15
N GLU A 191 -13.15 4.60 -11.08
CA GLU A 191 -13.21 4.89 -12.52
C GLU A 191 -14.64 4.79 -13.05
N GLY A 192 -15.39 3.75 -12.65
CA GLY A 192 -16.81 3.60 -13.02
C GLY A 192 -17.67 4.79 -12.58
N LYS A 193 -17.39 5.38 -11.40
CA LYS A 193 -18.11 6.56 -10.90
C LYS A 193 -17.85 7.83 -11.73
N GLU A 194 -16.68 7.92 -12.36
CA GLU A 194 -16.31 9.09 -13.18
C GLU A 194 -16.90 9.01 -14.59
N LEU A 195 -17.32 7.82 -15.04
CA LEU A 195 -18.10 7.62 -16.26
C LEU A 195 -19.53 8.08 -15.98
N GLY A 196 -20.01 9.07 -16.73
CA GLY A 196 -21.30 9.72 -16.49
C GLY A 196 -22.53 8.84 -16.74
N ASN A 197 -23.68 9.49 -16.98
CA ASN A 197 -24.99 8.83 -17.07
C ASN A 197 -25.47 8.53 -18.51
N SER A 198 -24.64 8.66 -19.55
CA SER A 198 -25.07 8.33 -20.92
C SER A 198 -25.23 6.82 -21.13
N VAL A 199 -26.00 6.42 -22.15
CA VAL A 199 -26.26 5.00 -22.47
C VAL A 199 -24.97 4.22 -22.76
N THR A 200 -24.01 4.84 -23.45
CA THR A 200 -22.70 4.24 -23.72
C THR A 200 -21.87 4.09 -22.44
N GLU A 201 -21.94 5.09 -21.54
CA GLU A 201 -21.29 5.05 -20.24
C GLU A 201 -21.92 4.02 -19.31
N GLN A 202 -23.24 3.79 -19.34
CA GLN A 202 -23.90 2.75 -18.54
C GLN A 202 -23.37 1.34 -18.83
N SER A 203 -23.08 1.03 -20.09
CA SER A 203 -22.45 -0.25 -20.47
C SER A 203 -21.03 -0.36 -19.90
N GLN A 204 -20.27 0.75 -19.91
CA GLN A 204 -18.92 0.79 -19.33
C GLN A 204 -18.95 0.69 -17.80
N VAL A 205 -19.87 1.40 -17.13
CA VAL A 205 -20.12 1.29 -15.68
C VAL A 205 -20.46 -0.15 -15.31
N MET A 206 -21.33 -0.81 -16.07
CA MET A 206 -21.66 -2.22 -15.86
C MET A 206 -20.43 -3.12 -15.99
N ASN A 207 -19.53 -2.85 -16.94
CA ASN A 207 -18.28 -3.60 -17.08
C ASN A 207 -17.33 -3.36 -15.90
N SER A 208 -17.18 -2.11 -15.45
CA SER A 208 -16.39 -1.77 -14.26
C SER A 208 -16.93 -2.45 -13.01
N LEU A 209 -18.26 -2.50 -12.82
CA LEU A 209 -18.88 -3.20 -11.69
C LEU A 209 -18.57 -4.71 -11.71
N LYS A 210 -18.64 -5.34 -12.89
CA LYS A 210 -18.29 -6.76 -13.04
C LYS A 210 -16.82 -7.03 -12.76
N GLU A 211 -15.92 -6.18 -13.27
CA GLU A 211 -14.49 -6.31 -13.03
C GLU A 211 -14.13 -6.10 -11.55
N ALA A 212 -14.71 -5.11 -10.90
CA ALA A 212 -14.53 -4.88 -9.46
C ALA A 212 -15.04 -6.07 -8.63
N ARG A 213 -16.16 -6.67 -9.03
CA ARG A 213 -16.71 -7.87 -8.39
C ARG A 213 -15.74 -9.05 -8.52
N GLN A 214 -15.20 -9.28 -9.72
CA GLN A 214 -14.22 -10.34 -9.96
C GLN A 214 -12.96 -10.16 -9.11
N CYS A 215 -12.49 -8.91 -8.95
CA CYS A 215 -11.38 -8.62 -8.05
C CYS A 215 -11.71 -8.99 -6.60
N CYS A 216 -12.92 -8.67 -6.11
CA CYS A 216 -13.36 -9.07 -4.77
C CYS A 216 -13.45 -10.60 -4.60
N GLU A 217 -13.94 -11.32 -5.60
CA GLU A 217 -13.97 -12.79 -5.58
C GLU A 217 -12.56 -13.39 -5.50
N ARG A 218 -11.59 -12.84 -6.25
CA ARG A 218 -10.20 -13.25 -6.14
C ARG A 218 -9.60 -12.95 -4.76
N ALA A 219 -9.99 -11.83 -4.14
CA ALA A 219 -9.61 -11.54 -2.76
C ALA A 219 -10.20 -12.54 -1.74
N LEU A 220 -11.28 -13.23 -2.06
CA LEU A 220 -11.89 -14.26 -1.22
C LEU A 220 -11.33 -15.67 -1.47
N GLY A 221 -10.34 -15.80 -2.36
CA GLY A 221 -9.67 -17.07 -2.65
C GLY A 221 -9.13 -17.77 -1.40
N MET A 222 -9.05 -19.11 -1.46
CA MET A 222 -8.78 -19.97 -0.31
C MET A 222 -7.44 -19.69 0.39
N ASP A 223 -6.44 -19.20 -0.34
CA ASP A 223 -5.09 -18.94 0.18
C ASP A 223 -4.91 -17.53 0.75
N ASN A 224 -5.97 -16.70 0.77
CA ASN A 224 -5.91 -15.39 1.41
C ASN A 224 -6.21 -15.49 2.92
N GLU A 225 -5.16 -15.27 3.71
CA GLU A 225 -5.20 -15.25 5.18
C GLU A 225 -5.57 -13.86 5.76
N ASP A 226 -5.74 -12.83 4.92
CA ASP A 226 -6.07 -11.49 5.37
C ASP A 226 -7.58 -11.33 5.60
N GLU A 227 -8.01 -11.61 6.84
CA GLU A 227 -9.40 -11.51 7.26
C GLU A 227 -10.04 -10.14 6.98
N ARG A 228 -9.26 -9.05 7.05
CA ARG A 228 -9.80 -7.71 6.80
C ARG A 228 -10.06 -7.48 5.32
N SER A 229 -9.12 -7.88 4.48
CA SER A 229 -9.32 -7.85 3.03
C SER A 229 -10.52 -8.70 2.63
N ARG A 230 -10.70 -9.88 3.24
CA ARG A 230 -11.87 -10.74 3.00
C ARG A 230 -13.18 -10.09 3.45
N SER A 231 -13.21 -9.54 4.66
CA SER A 231 -14.39 -8.84 5.19
C SER A 231 -14.79 -7.66 4.31
N LEU A 232 -13.82 -6.85 3.87
CA LEU A 232 -14.06 -5.73 2.96
C LEU A 232 -14.52 -6.21 1.57
N ALA A 233 -13.90 -7.26 1.01
CA ALA A 233 -14.34 -7.84 -0.26
C ALA A 233 -15.79 -8.34 -0.21
N ASN A 234 -16.19 -9.03 0.86
CA ASN A 234 -17.58 -9.46 1.06
C ASN A 234 -18.56 -8.28 1.10
N LYS A 235 -18.20 -7.20 1.81
CA LYS A 235 -19.01 -5.98 1.84
C LYS A 235 -19.15 -5.37 0.45
N LEU A 236 -18.03 -5.21 -0.28
CA LEU A 236 -18.02 -4.63 -1.62
C LEU A 236 -18.86 -5.45 -2.61
N ILE A 237 -18.85 -6.78 -2.53
CA ILE A 237 -19.69 -7.63 -3.38
C ILE A 237 -21.17 -7.31 -3.16
N GLY A 238 -21.63 -7.19 -1.90
CA GLY A 238 -23.02 -6.83 -1.60
C GLY A 238 -23.43 -5.45 -2.13
N ASP A 239 -22.54 -4.47 -2.01
CA ASP A 239 -22.74 -3.12 -2.54
C ASP A 239 -22.80 -3.15 -4.08
N ILE A 240 -21.88 -3.86 -4.74
CA ILE A 240 -21.83 -4.03 -6.20
C ILE A 240 -23.07 -4.73 -6.74
N ASP A 241 -23.51 -5.82 -6.11
CA ASP A 241 -24.71 -6.57 -6.53
C ASP A 241 -25.97 -5.70 -6.40
N THR A 242 -25.99 -4.75 -5.46
CA THR A 242 -27.06 -3.75 -5.35
C THR A 242 -26.98 -2.72 -6.47
N MET A 243 -25.79 -2.18 -6.77
CA MET A 243 -25.59 -1.26 -7.90
C MET A 243 -25.95 -1.89 -9.25
N ILE A 244 -25.55 -3.15 -9.51
CA ILE A 244 -25.88 -3.88 -10.74
C ILE A 244 -27.40 -4.04 -10.89
N ARG A 245 -28.13 -4.29 -9.81
CA ARG A 245 -29.60 -4.41 -9.85
C ARG A 245 -30.29 -3.10 -10.20
N HIS A 246 -29.74 -1.96 -9.79
CA HIS A 246 -30.29 -0.64 -10.13
C HIS A 246 -30.05 -0.21 -11.58
N LEU A 247 -29.09 -0.83 -12.27
CA LEU A 247 -28.76 -0.55 -13.67
C LEU A 247 -29.51 -1.46 -14.66
N LYS A 248 -30.26 -2.45 -14.17
CA LYS A 248 -31.13 -3.32 -14.98
C LYS A 248 -32.56 -2.78 -14.99
#